data_AF-A0A1G1JU27-F1
#
_entry.id   AF-A0A1G1JU27-F1
#
_cell.length_a   1.000
_cell.length_b   1.000
_cell.length_c   1.000
_cell.angle_alpha   90.00
_cell.angle_beta   90.00
_cell.angle_gamma   90.00
#
_symmetry.space_group_name_H-M   'P 1'
#
loop_
_entity.id
_entity.type
_entity.pdbx_description
1 polymer ?
#
loop_
_entity_poly.entity_id
_entity_poly.type
_entity_poly.pdbx_seq_one_letter_code
_entity_poly.pdbx_strand_id
1 'polypeptide(L)'
;MEIIRNCSHHGSTIAAIRLDDMNKAFRITKMAFNEDGASSIMREYDGISWYEKKLNVNNSAIVSFAHRGKAYASLELAYKDGQCGDLSRSVEGNHARIKNALKHHVDIFETSSSCFNHGDYSFENVVFDGDDVLWVIDWEHFTDLLPKGFDLAYCIMEACYFCLKRRGRLTKKDIAAAKDLINYAETKSGMKLIDKNSPATFILNLIADNQAVFGRQVHKYPFFNSSRKDIDLLDKILK
;
A
#
# COMPACT_ATOMS: atom_id res chain seq x y z
N MET A 1 -30.24 -11.20 -6.32
CA MET A 1 -29.47 -12.38 -5.90
C MET A 1 -28.06 -11.91 -5.61
N GLU A 2 -27.55 -12.15 -4.40
CA GLU A 2 -26.22 -11.71 -3.99
C GLU A 2 -25.24 -12.87 -4.15
N ILE A 3 -24.20 -12.68 -4.97
CA ILE A 3 -23.13 -13.67 -5.13
C ILE A 3 -21.92 -13.21 -4.31
N ILE A 4 -21.37 -14.12 -3.52
CA ILE A 4 -20.20 -13.88 -2.67
C ILE A 4 -19.00 -14.58 -3.27
N ARG A 5 -17.96 -13.81 -3.63
CA ARG A 5 -16.62 -14.36 -3.90
C ARG A 5 -15.79 -14.28 -2.62
N ASN A 6 -15.38 -15.44 -2.09
CA ASN A 6 -14.45 -15.50 -0.96
C ASN A 6 -13.00 -15.35 -1.46
N CYS A 7 -12.35 -14.28 -1.01
CA CYS A 7 -10.92 -14.10 -1.10
C CYS A 7 -10.35 -14.44 0.28
N SER A 8 -9.97 -15.70 0.49
CA SER A 8 -9.23 -16.08 1.69
C SER A 8 -7.86 -15.41 1.65
N HIS A 9 -7.70 -14.32 2.40
CA HIS A 9 -6.37 -13.79 2.67
C HIS A 9 -5.73 -14.71 3.71
N HIS A 10 -4.55 -15.24 3.41
CA HIS A 10 -3.84 -16.10 4.34
C HIS A 10 -3.59 -15.35 5.65
N GLY A 11 -4.10 -15.91 6.74
CA GLY A 11 -3.89 -15.41 8.09
C GLY A 11 -4.98 -14.44 8.55
N SER A 12 -5.86 -14.93 9.42
CA SER A 12 -6.75 -14.17 10.31
C SER A 12 -7.95 -13.40 9.77
N THR A 13 -7.99 -13.01 8.49
CA THR A 13 -9.08 -12.20 7.89
C THR A 13 -9.68 -12.88 6.66
N ILE A 14 -11.00 -12.85 6.54
CA ILE A 14 -11.79 -13.30 5.39
C ILE A 14 -12.27 -12.05 4.65
N ALA A 15 -12.03 -11.96 3.34
CA ALA A 15 -12.61 -10.92 2.49
C ALA A 15 -13.66 -11.52 1.54
N ALA A 16 -14.81 -10.86 1.44
CA ALA A 16 -15.92 -11.24 0.60
C ALA A 16 -16.28 -10.08 -0.33
N ILE A 17 -16.36 -10.32 -1.64
CA ILE A 17 -16.88 -9.34 -2.60
C ILE A 17 -18.33 -9.70 -2.89
N ARG A 18 -19.24 -8.72 -2.74
CA ARG A 18 -20.66 -8.87 -3.03
C ARG A 18 -20.95 -8.33 -4.43
N LEU A 19 -21.67 -9.13 -5.23
CA LEU A 19 -22.05 -8.81 -6.61
C LEU A 19 -23.56 -8.54 -6.72
N ASP A 20 -23.94 -7.60 -7.59
CA ASP A 20 -25.33 -7.31 -7.93
C ASP A 20 -25.91 -8.33 -8.94
N ASP A 21 -27.17 -8.14 -9.35
CA ASP A 21 -27.86 -9.01 -10.31
C ASP A 21 -27.21 -9.03 -11.71
N MET A 22 -26.34 -8.06 -12.01
CA MET A 22 -25.56 -7.96 -13.25
C MET A 22 -24.13 -8.47 -13.08
N ASN A 23 -23.81 -9.16 -11.97
CA ASN A 23 -22.45 -9.59 -11.59
C ASN A 23 -21.44 -8.45 -11.39
N LYS A 24 -21.89 -7.22 -11.08
CA LYS A 24 -21.01 -6.11 -10.77
C LYS A 24 -20.73 -6.04 -9.27
N ALA A 25 -19.46 -5.86 -8.91
CA ALA A 25 -19.06 -5.68 -7.52
C ALA A 25 -19.55 -4.34 -6.99
N PHE A 26 -20.19 -4.34 -5.81
CA PHE A 26 -20.71 -3.12 -5.19
C PHE A 26 -20.34 -2.97 -3.70
N ARG A 27 -19.90 -4.06 -3.06
CA ARG A 27 -19.42 -4.06 -1.67
C ARG A 27 -18.26 -5.03 -1.47
N ILE A 28 -17.45 -4.72 -0.48
CA ILE A 28 -16.42 -5.61 0.09
C ILE A 28 -16.71 -5.75 1.57
N THR A 29 -16.70 -6.97 2.09
CA THR A 29 -16.82 -7.25 3.52
C THR A 29 -15.55 -7.96 3.99
N LYS A 30 -14.83 -7.38 4.93
CA LYS A 30 -13.69 -7.99 5.61
C LYS A 30 -14.10 -8.41 7.02
N MET A 31 -13.79 -9.63 7.44
CA MET A 31 -14.18 -10.19 8.75
C MET A 31 -13.05 -10.99 9.38
N ALA A 32 -12.94 -10.95 10.70
CA ALA A 32 -11.97 -11.74 11.46
C ALA A 32 -12.62 -12.37 12.70
N PHE A 33 -12.07 -13.52 13.11
CA PHE A 33 -12.53 -14.31 14.27
C PHE A 33 -11.38 -14.63 15.25
N ASN A 34 -10.31 -13.84 15.22
CA ASN A 34 -9.19 -13.90 16.17
C ASN A 34 -8.66 -12.47 16.44
N GLU A 35 -7.86 -12.31 17.49
CA GLU A 35 -7.39 -11.01 17.97
C GLU A 35 -6.52 -10.25 16.96
N ASP A 36 -5.61 -10.94 16.27
CA ASP A 36 -4.74 -10.33 15.26
C ASP A 36 -5.54 -9.75 14.09
N GLY A 37 -6.46 -10.55 13.54
CA GLY A 37 -7.32 -10.13 12.42
C GLY A 37 -8.31 -9.05 12.82
N ALA A 38 -8.90 -9.15 14.02
CA ALA A 38 -9.80 -8.11 14.52
C ALA A 38 -9.07 -6.77 14.67
N SER A 39 -7.84 -6.80 15.19
CA SER A 39 -6.98 -5.62 15.30
C SER A 39 -6.60 -5.03 13.94
N SER A 40 -6.35 -5.87 12.92
CA SER A 40 -6.11 -5.45 11.53
C SER A 40 -7.33 -4.72 10.95
N ILE A 41 -8.52 -5.28 11.10
CA ILE A 41 -9.78 -4.65 10.62
C ILE A 41 -10.06 -3.34 11.36
N MET A 42 -9.77 -3.25 12.66
CA MET A 42 -9.89 -2.00 13.42
C MET A 42 -8.95 -0.91 12.89
N ARG A 43 -7.69 -1.24 12.62
CA ARG A 43 -6.73 -0.30 12.01
C ARG A 43 -7.18 0.13 10.62
N GLU A 44 -7.74 -0.78 9.84
CA GLU A 44 -8.30 -0.45 8.52
C GLU A 44 -9.49 0.51 8.63
N TYR A 45 -10.40 0.28 9.59
CA TYR A 45 -11.49 1.22 9.89
C TYR A 45 -10.96 2.61 10.29
N ASP A 46 -9.96 2.67 11.17
CA ASP A 46 -9.36 3.94 11.62
C ASP A 46 -8.65 4.67 10.47
N GLY A 47 -7.90 3.93 9.64
CA GLY A 47 -7.17 4.46 8.49
C GLY A 47 -8.10 5.01 7.43
N ILE A 48 -9.15 4.26 7.06
CA ILE A 48 -10.16 4.74 6.11
C ILE A 48 -10.91 5.95 6.67
N SER A 49 -11.29 5.92 7.94
CA SER A 49 -11.97 7.04 8.60
C SER A 49 -11.10 8.31 8.61
N TRP A 50 -9.79 8.17 8.82
CA TRP A 50 -8.84 9.28 8.74
C TRP A 50 -8.71 9.79 7.30
N TYR A 51 -8.55 8.88 6.35
CA TYR A 51 -8.35 9.18 4.93
C TYR A 51 -9.56 9.91 4.31
N GLU A 52 -10.78 9.49 4.63
CA GLU A 52 -12.01 10.16 4.19
C GLU A 52 -12.10 11.61 4.66
N LYS A 53 -11.75 11.86 5.92
CA LYS A 53 -11.72 13.22 6.47
C LYS A 53 -10.71 14.10 5.72
N LYS A 54 -9.57 13.53 5.31
CA LYS A 54 -8.57 14.24 4.53
C LYS A 54 -9.01 14.54 3.10
N LEU A 55 -9.73 13.61 2.47
CA LEU A 55 -10.31 13.83 1.15
C LEU A 55 -11.51 14.77 1.14
N ASN A 56 -12.09 15.08 2.32
CA ASN A 56 -13.31 15.88 2.45
C ASN A 56 -14.46 15.31 1.58
N VAL A 57 -14.63 13.99 1.59
CA VAL A 57 -15.69 13.32 0.83
C VAL A 57 -17.02 13.37 1.56
N ASN A 58 -18.10 13.65 0.82
CA ASN A 58 -19.47 13.70 1.38
C ASN A 58 -20.07 12.31 1.62
N ASN A 59 -19.57 11.28 0.93
CA ASN A 59 -20.07 9.91 1.02
C ASN A 59 -18.97 9.01 1.56
N SER A 60 -19.21 8.41 2.73
CA SER A 60 -18.29 7.44 3.32
C SER A 60 -18.22 6.17 2.46
N ALA A 61 -17.00 5.68 2.27
CA ALA A 61 -16.73 4.33 1.80
C ALA A 61 -17.04 3.29 2.88
N ILE A 62 -17.04 3.64 4.17
CA ILE A 62 -17.47 2.76 5.24
C ILE A 62 -18.99 2.65 5.24
N VAL A 63 -19.49 1.44 5.02
CA VAL A 63 -20.92 1.14 4.97
C VAL A 63 -21.41 0.65 6.32
N SER A 64 -20.63 -0.23 6.95
CA SER A 64 -20.87 -0.66 8.32
C SER A 64 -19.59 -1.16 8.97
N PHE A 65 -19.52 -1.05 10.30
CA PHE A 65 -18.44 -1.58 11.11
C PHE A 65 -19.02 -2.22 12.36
N ALA A 66 -18.54 -3.41 12.71
CA ALA A 66 -18.93 -4.13 13.92
C ALA A 66 -17.68 -4.71 14.59
N HIS A 67 -17.57 -4.49 15.91
CA HIS A 67 -16.50 -5.05 16.73
C HIS A 67 -17.09 -5.64 18.00
N ARG A 68 -16.74 -6.89 18.34
CA ARG A 68 -17.25 -7.60 19.52
C ARG A 68 -16.13 -8.35 20.23
N GLY A 69 -15.88 -7.94 21.48
CA GLY A 69 -14.79 -8.52 22.27
C GLY A 69 -13.43 -8.19 21.65
N LYS A 70 -12.45 -9.09 21.79
CA LYS A 70 -11.12 -8.94 21.19
C LYS A 70 -10.95 -9.66 19.86
N ALA A 71 -11.79 -10.65 19.59
CA ALA A 71 -11.54 -11.62 18.53
C ALA A 71 -12.43 -11.42 17.30
N TYR A 72 -13.45 -10.57 17.35
CA TYR A 72 -14.35 -10.37 16.22
C TYR A 72 -14.40 -8.93 15.76
N ALA A 73 -14.09 -8.71 14.49
CA ALA A 73 -14.36 -7.46 13.79
C ALA A 73 -14.91 -7.76 12.38
N SER A 74 -15.75 -6.87 11.88
CA SER A 74 -16.27 -6.89 10.53
C SER A 74 -16.35 -5.46 10.01
N LEU A 75 -15.84 -5.24 8.80
CA LEU A 75 -15.87 -3.97 8.10
C LEU A 75 -16.46 -4.18 6.71
N GLU A 76 -17.53 -3.45 6.41
CA GLU A 76 -18.12 -3.41 5.08
C GLU A 76 -17.81 -2.08 4.42
N LEU A 77 -17.31 -2.16 3.19
CA LEU A 77 -16.86 -1.05 2.38
C LEU A 77 -17.63 -0.98 1.07
N ALA A 78 -17.87 0.23 0.59
CA ALA A 78 -18.30 0.46 -0.78
C ALA A 78 -17.19 0.03 -1.75
N TYR A 79 -17.54 -0.78 -2.76
CA TYR A 79 -16.59 -1.14 -3.81
C TYR A 79 -16.25 0.11 -4.65
N LYS A 80 -14.97 0.29 -4.95
CA LYS A 80 -14.47 1.36 -5.82
C LYS A 80 -14.12 0.74 -7.16
N ASP A 81 -14.92 1.03 -8.18
CA ASP A 81 -14.69 0.52 -9.53
C ASP A 81 -13.57 1.30 -10.21
N GLY A 82 -12.41 0.66 -10.35
CA GLY A 82 -11.21 1.23 -10.91
C GLY A 82 -10.12 0.16 -11.07
N GLN A 83 -8.96 0.58 -11.56
CA GLN A 83 -7.83 -0.31 -11.79
C GLN A 83 -6.82 -0.18 -10.66
N CYS A 84 -6.48 -1.27 -10.00
CA CYS A 84 -5.31 -1.31 -9.12
C CYS A 84 -4.02 -1.04 -9.91
N GLY A 85 -2.95 -0.63 -9.22
CA GLY A 85 -1.61 -0.63 -9.80
C GLY A 85 -1.21 -2.03 -10.26
N ASP A 86 -0.38 -2.10 -11.31
CA ASP A 86 0.06 -3.35 -11.92
C ASP A 86 1.58 -3.49 -11.85
N LEU A 87 2.07 -4.20 -10.83
CA LEU A 87 3.50 -4.45 -10.65
C LEU A 87 4.09 -5.41 -11.70
N SER A 88 3.27 -5.99 -12.59
CA SER A 88 3.71 -6.76 -13.76
C SER A 88 4.27 -5.90 -14.90
N ARG A 89 4.13 -4.57 -14.83
CA ARG A 89 4.71 -3.61 -15.79
C ARG A 89 6.10 -3.13 -15.36
N SER A 90 6.81 -2.46 -16.28
CA SER A 90 8.10 -1.82 -15.96
C SER A 90 7.91 -0.69 -14.96
N VAL A 91 9.00 -0.26 -14.32
CA VAL A 91 9.00 1.01 -13.57
C VAL A 91 8.68 2.16 -14.52
N GLU A 92 9.28 2.17 -15.71
CA GLU A 92 8.96 3.16 -16.75
C GLU A 92 7.51 3.07 -17.22
N GLY A 93 6.96 1.86 -17.37
CA GLY A 93 5.60 1.65 -17.85
C GLY A 93 4.53 2.09 -16.84
N ASN A 94 4.89 2.13 -15.55
CA ASN A 94 4.03 2.61 -14.47
C ASN A 94 4.36 4.04 -14.03
N HIS A 95 5.34 4.70 -14.66
CA HIS A 95 5.91 5.94 -14.14
C HIS A 95 4.87 7.03 -13.85
N ALA A 96 3.96 7.30 -14.79
CA ALA A 96 2.91 8.31 -14.61
C ALA A 96 1.98 7.98 -13.42
N ARG A 97 1.52 6.72 -13.32
CA ARG A 97 0.61 6.28 -12.24
C ARG A 97 1.31 6.23 -10.88
N ILE A 98 2.56 5.78 -10.80
CA ILE A 98 3.33 5.83 -9.55
C ILE A 98 3.52 7.29 -9.14
N LYS A 99 3.88 8.18 -10.08
CA LYS A 99 4.02 9.61 -9.80
C LYS A 99 2.73 10.23 -9.26
N ASN A 100 1.58 9.86 -9.82
CA ASN A 100 0.27 10.32 -9.34
C ASN A 100 -0.08 9.74 -7.97
N ALA A 101 0.26 8.49 -7.68
CA ALA A 101 0.14 7.91 -6.34
C ALA A 101 1.01 8.66 -5.31
N LEU A 102 2.27 8.94 -5.64
CA LEU A 102 3.17 9.71 -4.77
C LEU A 102 2.67 11.13 -4.53
N LYS A 103 2.19 11.81 -5.59
CA LYS A 103 1.58 13.13 -5.48
C LYS A 103 0.39 13.10 -4.51
N HIS A 104 -0.51 12.15 -4.71
CA HIS A 104 -1.70 11.97 -3.89
C HIS A 104 -1.34 11.69 -2.44
N HIS A 105 -0.37 10.82 -2.18
CA HIS A 105 0.13 10.55 -0.84
C HIS A 105 0.66 11.82 -0.17
N VAL A 106 1.52 12.58 -0.86
CA VAL A 106 2.05 13.86 -0.32
C VAL A 106 0.92 14.82 0.02
N ASP A 107 -0.02 15.04 -0.90
CA ASP A 107 -1.12 15.99 -0.71
C ASP A 107 -2.02 15.63 0.49
N ILE A 108 -2.18 14.34 0.78
CA ILE A 108 -3.05 13.84 1.86
C ILE A 108 -2.33 13.76 3.20
N PHE A 109 -1.12 13.20 3.22
CA PHE A 109 -0.41 12.88 4.45
C PHE A 109 0.41 14.07 4.98
N GLU A 110 0.96 14.91 4.11
CA GLU A 110 1.79 16.04 4.56
C GLU A 110 1.00 17.24 5.08
N THR A 111 -0.30 17.30 4.80
CA THR A 111 -1.20 18.29 5.42
C THR A 111 -1.54 17.96 6.87
N SER A 112 -1.02 16.85 7.41
CA SER A 112 -1.26 16.40 8.78
C SER A 112 -0.16 16.89 9.73
N SER A 113 -0.55 17.34 10.92
CA SER A 113 0.40 17.60 12.02
C SER A 113 0.99 16.32 12.61
N SER A 114 0.32 15.18 12.40
CA SER A 114 0.77 13.85 12.81
C SER A 114 1.39 13.07 11.64
N CYS A 115 2.43 12.28 11.93
CA CYS A 115 3.14 11.43 10.98
C CYS A 115 2.41 10.10 10.75
N PHE A 116 1.15 10.16 10.30
CA PHE A 116 0.45 8.93 9.92
C PHE A 116 1.06 8.31 8.66
N ASN A 117 0.98 6.99 8.57
CA ASN A 117 1.39 6.18 7.44
C ASN A 117 0.29 5.15 7.16
N HIS A 118 0.15 4.78 5.90
CA HIS A 118 -0.62 3.61 5.48
C HIS A 118 0.02 2.32 5.99
N GLY A 119 1.35 2.26 6.01
CA GLY A 119 2.14 1.11 6.48
C GLY A 119 2.32 0.02 5.43
N ASP A 120 1.41 -0.11 4.48
CA ASP A 120 1.61 -0.93 3.27
C ASP A 120 1.18 -0.18 2.01
N TYR A 121 1.76 1.01 1.77
CA TYR A 121 1.43 1.83 0.59
C TYR A 121 2.05 1.25 -0.69
N SER A 122 1.66 0.01 -1.01
CA SER A 122 1.99 -0.70 -2.25
C SER A 122 1.33 -0.03 -3.45
N PHE A 123 1.97 -0.10 -4.61
CA PHE A 123 1.34 0.39 -5.85
C PHE A 123 0.05 -0.38 -6.19
N GLU A 124 -0.05 -1.67 -5.81
CA GLU A 124 -1.25 -2.49 -6.02
C GLU A 124 -2.42 -2.08 -5.13
N ASN A 125 -2.13 -1.40 -4.01
CA ASN A 125 -3.12 -0.88 -3.06
C ASN A 125 -3.71 0.48 -3.49
N VAL A 126 -3.30 1.02 -4.64
CA VAL A 126 -3.84 2.26 -5.19
C VAL A 126 -4.79 1.93 -6.35
N VAL A 127 -6.04 2.38 -6.23
CA VAL A 127 -7.09 2.24 -7.24
C VAL A 127 -7.14 3.52 -8.07
N PHE A 128 -7.13 3.36 -9.39
CA PHE A 128 -7.09 4.46 -10.35
C PHE A 128 -8.32 4.49 -11.26
N ASP A 129 -8.71 5.71 -11.66
CA ASP A 129 -9.57 5.98 -12.81
C ASP A 129 -8.72 6.66 -13.89
N GLY A 130 -8.38 5.89 -14.93
CA GLY A 130 -7.31 6.27 -15.86
C GLY A 130 -5.95 6.38 -15.14
N ASP A 131 -5.34 7.56 -15.17
CA ASP A 131 -4.09 7.85 -14.47
C ASP A 131 -4.30 8.52 -13.11
N ASP A 132 -5.52 8.96 -12.79
CA ASP A 132 -5.83 9.66 -11.55
C ASP A 132 -6.11 8.67 -10.41
N VAL A 133 -5.68 9.03 -9.20
CA VAL A 133 -5.92 8.22 -8.00
C VAL A 133 -7.38 8.37 -7.59
N LEU A 134 -8.12 7.27 -7.68
CA LEU A 134 -9.51 7.18 -7.25
C LEU A 134 -9.62 6.87 -5.76
N TRP A 135 -8.82 5.90 -5.27
CA TRP A 135 -8.88 5.44 -3.89
C TRP A 135 -7.59 4.72 -3.46
N VAL A 136 -7.38 4.58 -2.14
CA VAL A 136 -6.31 3.77 -1.55
C VAL A 136 -6.98 2.73 -0.65
N ILE A 137 -6.66 1.45 -0.84
CA ILE A 137 -7.24 0.32 -0.11
C ILE A 137 -6.21 -0.34 0.81
N ASP A 138 -6.70 -1.24 1.66
CA ASP A 138 -5.86 -2.12 2.50
C ASP A 138 -5.12 -1.42 3.65
N TRP A 139 -5.85 -0.62 4.42
CA TRP A 139 -5.33 0.17 5.55
C TRP A 139 -5.01 -0.64 6.81
N GLU A 140 -4.79 -1.96 6.71
CA GLU A 140 -4.63 -2.83 7.89
C GLU A 140 -3.34 -2.57 8.70
N HIS A 141 -2.42 -1.78 8.14
CA HIS A 141 -1.17 -1.35 8.76
C HIS A 141 -1.14 0.14 9.12
N PHE A 142 -2.29 0.82 9.11
CA PHE A 142 -2.39 2.24 9.46
C PHE A 142 -1.78 2.53 10.83
N THR A 143 -0.83 3.47 10.90
CA THR A 143 -0.06 3.77 12.11
C THR A 143 0.62 5.13 12.06
N ASP A 144 0.98 5.70 13.20
CA ASP A 144 1.87 6.87 13.34
C ASP A 144 3.30 6.51 13.77
N LEU A 145 3.61 5.22 13.88
CA LEU A 145 4.90 4.75 14.40
C LEU A 145 6.01 4.67 13.33
N LEU A 146 5.64 4.67 12.05
CA LEU A 146 6.62 4.56 10.96
C LEU A 146 7.23 5.93 10.62
N PRO A 147 8.50 5.97 10.19
CA PRO A 147 9.15 7.22 9.80
C PRO A 147 8.42 7.91 8.64
N LYS A 148 8.39 9.25 8.68
CA LYS A 148 7.83 10.06 7.59
C LYS A 148 8.51 9.69 6.27
N GLY A 149 7.70 9.45 5.23
CA GLY A 149 8.19 9.08 3.91
C GLY A 149 8.43 7.59 3.70
N PHE A 150 8.19 6.74 4.71
CA PHE A 150 8.25 5.28 4.55
C PHE A 150 7.38 4.80 3.39
N ASP A 151 6.10 5.19 3.36
CA ASP A 151 5.15 4.81 2.31
C ASP A 151 5.63 5.20 0.90
N LEU A 152 6.16 6.42 0.75
CA LEU A 152 6.67 6.93 -0.54
C LEU A 152 7.87 6.10 -1.02
N ALA A 153 8.81 5.86 -0.11
CA ALA A 153 10.02 5.11 -0.40
C ALA A 153 9.68 3.63 -0.71
N TYR A 154 8.78 3.03 0.06
CA TYR A 154 8.30 1.68 -0.13
C TYR A 154 7.64 1.48 -1.49
N CYS A 155 6.69 2.34 -1.87
CA CYS A 155 5.97 2.28 -3.15
C CYS A 155 6.93 2.25 -4.36
N ILE A 156 7.94 3.15 -4.36
CA ILE A 156 8.92 3.23 -5.46
C ILE A 156 9.81 1.98 -5.48
N MET A 157 10.31 1.58 -4.32
CA MET A 157 11.26 0.49 -4.21
C MET A 157 10.59 -0.84 -4.55
N GLU A 158 9.34 -1.06 -4.13
CA GLU A 158 8.54 -2.22 -4.48
C GLU A 158 8.39 -2.37 -6.00
N ALA A 159 8.07 -1.29 -6.72
CA ALA A 159 8.01 -1.30 -8.19
C ALA A 159 9.34 -1.71 -8.83
N CYS A 160 10.46 -1.20 -8.30
CA CYS A 160 11.80 -1.59 -8.74
C CYS A 160 12.08 -3.07 -8.46
N TYR A 161 11.71 -3.55 -7.27
CA TYR A 161 11.90 -4.92 -6.84
C TYR A 161 11.17 -5.90 -7.76
N PHE A 162 9.87 -5.72 -7.98
CA PHE A 162 9.11 -6.66 -8.81
C PHE A 162 9.52 -6.62 -10.28
N CYS A 163 9.89 -5.45 -10.79
CA CYS A 163 10.47 -5.33 -12.14
C CYS A 163 11.78 -6.13 -12.25
N LEU A 164 12.68 -5.99 -11.28
CA LEU A 164 13.93 -6.77 -11.22
C LEU A 164 13.64 -8.26 -11.10
N LYS A 165 12.76 -8.66 -10.16
CA LYS A 165 12.50 -10.08 -9.87
C LYS A 165 11.91 -10.81 -11.06
N ARG A 166 11.00 -10.16 -11.79
CA ARG A 166 10.36 -10.73 -12.98
C ARG A 166 11.29 -10.80 -14.18
N ARG A 167 12.11 -9.77 -14.40
CA ARG A 167 12.92 -9.63 -15.63
C ARG A 167 14.38 -10.05 -15.46
N GLY A 168 14.84 -10.25 -14.23
CA GLY A 168 16.24 -10.41 -13.87
C GLY A 168 17.10 -9.15 -14.03
N ARG A 169 16.51 -8.01 -14.45
CA ARG A 169 17.21 -6.73 -14.68
C ARG A 169 16.26 -5.53 -14.68
N LEU A 170 16.81 -4.34 -14.39
CA LEU A 170 16.19 -3.05 -14.70
C LEU A 170 16.84 -2.46 -15.96
N THR A 171 16.04 -1.90 -16.87
CA THR A 171 16.57 -1.21 -18.05
C THR A 171 17.09 0.18 -17.67
N LYS A 172 17.86 0.84 -18.57
CA LYS A 172 18.26 2.24 -18.37
C LYS A 172 17.05 3.17 -18.19
N LYS A 173 15.94 2.90 -18.88
CA LYS A 173 14.69 3.64 -18.74
C LYS A 173 14.03 3.41 -17.38
N ASP A 174 14.02 2.17 -16.89
CA ASP A 174 13.51 1.85 -15.55
C ASP A 174 14.32 2.56 -14.46
N ILE A 175 15.64 2.55 -14.58
CA ILE A 175 16.54 3.23 -13.63
C ILE A 175 16.30 4.74 -13.65
N ALA A 176 16.20 5.33 -14.84
CA ALA A 176 15.90 6.76 -14.99
C ALA A 176 14.52 7.12 -14.40
N ALA A 177 13.50 6.30 -14.65
CA ALA A 177 12.16 6.46 -14.08
C ALA A 177 12.18 6.36 -12.55
N ALA A 178 12.88 5.37 -11.98
CA ALA A 178 13.02 5.23 -10.53
C ALA A 178 13.70 6.47 -9.91
N LYS A 179 14.81 6.93 -10.50
CA LYS A 179 15.52 8.13 -10.03
C LYS A 179 14.66 9.39 -10.14
N ASP A 180 13.86 9.54 -11.21
CA ASP A 180 12.88 10.62 -11.33
C ASP A 180 11.82 10.57 -10.24
N LEU A 181 11.24 9.39 -9.96
CA LEU A 181 10.23 9.21 -8.91
C LEU A 181 10.78 9.52 -7.51
N ILE A 182 12.00 9.06 -7.21
CA ILE A 182 12.70 9.38 -5.95
C ILE A 182 12.87 10.89 -5.84
N ASN A 183 13.46 11.54 -6.86
CA ASN A 183 13.70 12.97 -6.83
C ASN A 183 12.40 13.76 -6.73
N TYR A 184 11.35 13.33 -7.42
CA TYR A 184 10.02 13.92 -7.34
C TYR A 184 9.47 13.85 -5.92
N ALA A 185 9.50 12.67 -5.30
CA ALA A 185 8.98 12.47 -3.96
C ALA A 185 9.79 13.24 -2.91
N GLU A 186 11.13 13.22 -2.97
CA GLU A 186 12.00 14.02 -2.09
C GLU A 186 11.75 15.53 -2.23
N THR A 187 11.56 16.01 -3.47
CA THR A 187 11.30 17.43 -3.74
C THR A 187 9.94 17.86 -3.21
N LYS A 188 8.92 17.02 -3.43
CA LYS A 188 7.55 17.32 -3.01
C LYS A 188 7.36 17.24 -1.50
N SER A 189 8.00 16.27 -0.86
CA SER A 189 7.90 16.06 0.57
C SER A 189 8.86 16.91 1.41
N GLY A 190 9.87 17.49 0.75
CA GLY A 190 10.92 18.26 1.42
C GLY A 190 11.83 17.41 2.31
N MET A 191 11.83 16.08 2.15
CA MET A 191 12.66 15.17 2.95
C MET A 191 13.46 14.20 2.08
N LYS A 192 14.59 13.75 2.61
CA LYS A 192 15.36 12.65 2.02
C LYS A 192 14.66 11.33 2.33
N LEU A 193 14.31 10.57 1.29
CA LEU A 193 13.48 9.36 1.44
C LEU A 193 14.30 8.07 1.54
N ILE A 194 15.49 8.04 0.93
CA ILE A 194 16.32 6.83 0.83
C ILE A 194 17.80 7.16 0.99
N ASP A 195 18.60 6.18 1.41
CA ASP A 195 20.04 6.25 1.22
C ASP A 195 20.37 5.96 -0.26
N LYS A 196 20.89 6.96 -0.97
CA LYS A 196 21.27 6.84 -2.39
C LYS A 196 22.38 5.81 -2.61
N ASN A 197 23.15 5.47 -1.58
CA ASN A 197 24.19 4.44 -1.70
C ASN A 197 23.67 3.00 -1.53
N SER A 198 22.52 2.84 -0.89
CA SER A 198 21.99 1.55 -0.46
C SER A 198 20.45 1.57 -0.31
N PRO A 199 19.71 1.97 -1.36
CA PRO A 199 18.27 2.24 -1.26
C PRO A 199 17.41 1.02 -0.86
N ALA A 200 17.72 -0.18 -1.34
CA ALA A 200 17.01 -1.39 -0.99
C ALA A 200 17.39 -1.89 0.41
N THR A 201 18.68 -1.81 0.77
CA THR A 201 19.10 -2.11 2.15
C THR A 201 18.46 -1.14 3.15
N PHE A 202 18.32 0.14 2.78
CA PHE A 202 17.65 1.14 3.61
C PHE A 202 16.19 0.75 3.91
N ILE A 203 15.40 0.38 2.88
CA ILE A 203 14.02 -0.09 3.08
C ILE A 203 13.95 -1.36 3.92
N LEU A 204 14.83 -2.33 3.66
CA LEU A 204 14.88 -3.56 4.44
C LEU A 204 15.14 -3.27 5.93
N ASN A 205 16.07 -2.38 6.23
CA ASN A 205 16.37 -1.99 7.61
C ASN A 205 15.18 -1.25 8.24
N LEU A 206 14.51 -0.35 7.51
CA LEU A 206 13.29 0.32 8.02
C LEU A 206 12.20 -0.68 8.39
N ILE A 207 11.96 -1.69 7.55
CA ILE A 207 10.98 -2.75 7.86
C ILE A 207 11.45 -3.57 9.07
N ALA A 208 12.73 -3.91 9.13
CA ALA A 208 13.31 -4.72 10.22
C ALA A 208 13.29 -3.99 11.57
N ASP A 209 13.54 -2.69 11.59
CA ASP A 209 13.54 -1.86 12.79
C ASP A 209 12.11 -1.60 13.30
N ASN A 210 11.10 -1.75 12.43
CA ASN A 210 9.69 -1.49 12.74
C ASN A 210 8.80 -2.75 12.63
N GLN A 211 9.37 -3.94 12.82
CA GLN A 211 8.65 -5.23 12.70
C GLN A 211 7.35 -5.30 13.53
N ALA A 212 7.31 -4.62 14.68
CA ALA A 212 6.13 -4.59 15.54
C ALA A 212 4.88 -4.00 14.86
N VAL A 213 5.05 -3.07 13.91
CA VAL A 213 3.94 -2.48 13.13
C VAL A 213 3.29 -3.52 12.21
N PHE A 214 4.11 -4.37 11.60
CA PHE A 214 3.67 -5.38 10.64
C PHE A 214 3.25 -6.68 11.33
N GLY A 215 3.76 -6.92 12.55
CA GLY A 215 3.51 -8.11 13.34
C GLY A 215 3.83 -9.38 12.55
N ARG A 216 2.91 -10.34 12.57
CA ARG A 216 3.06 -11.59 11.81
C ARG A 216 3.11 -11.36 10.31
N GLN A 217 2.64 -10.23 9.78
CA GLN A 217 2.56 -9.97 8.34
C GLN A 217 3.88 -9.46 7.73
N VAL A 218 4.93 -9.23 8.53
CA VAL A 218 6.22 -8.74 8.02
C VAL A 218 6.78 -9.61 6.88
N HIS A 219 6.53 -10.92 6.91
CA HIS A 219 6.94 -11.84 5.86
C HIS A 219 6.18 -11.67 4.54
N LYS A 220 5.18 -10.78 4.44
CA LYS A 220 4.56 -10.45 3.16
C LYS A 220 5.37 -9.41 2.38
N TYR A 221 6.20 -8.64 3.07
CA TYR A 221 6.97 -7.57 2.46
C TYR A 221 8.08 -8.16 1.57
N PRO A 222 8.13 -7.83 0.26
CA PRO A 222 9.01 -8.50 -0.68
C PRO A 222 10.49 -8.41 -0.29
N PHE A 223 10.91 -7.28 0.28
CA PHE A 223 12.29 -7.05 0.73
C PHE A 223 12.71 -8.02 1.85
N PHE A 224 11.80 -8.37 2.75
CA PHE A 224 12.11 -9.20 3.92
C PHE A 224 12.41 -10.66 3.55
N ASN A 225 11.72 -11.19 2.52
CA ASN A 225 11.94 -12.55 2.02
C ASN A 225 12.96 -12.64 0.89
N SER A 226 13.54 -11.52 0.49
CA SER A 226 14.45 -11.48 -0.65
C SER A 226 15.81 -12.05 -0.31
N SER A 227 16.43 -12.69 -1.30
CA SER A 227 17.82 -13.10 -1.16
C SER A 227 18.69 -11.85 -1.00
N ARG A 228 19.75 -11.93 -0.18
CA ARG A 228 20.71 -10.83 -0.03
C ARG A 228 21.26 -10.37 -1.39
N LYS A 229 21.44 -11.31 -2.32
CA LYS A 229 21.85 -11.05 -3.70
C LYS A 229 20.89 -10.11 -4.45
N ASP A 230 19.57 -10.27 -4.28
CA ASP A 230 18.59 -9.41 -4.94
C ASP A 230 18.62 -7.98 -4.37
N ILE A 231 18.79 -7.85 -3.05
CA ILE A 231 18.94 -6.56 -2.34
C ILE A 231 20.21 -5.85 -2.80
N ASP A 232 21.36 -6.53 -2.76
CA ASP A 232 22.65 -5.97 -3.18
C ASP A 232 22.64 -5.55 -4.66
N LEU A 233 21.91 -6.29 -5.50
CA LEU A 233 21.77 -5.95 -6.92
C LEU A 233 20.94 -4.68 -7.12
N LEU A 234 19.83 -4.50 -6.39
CA LEU A 234 19.06 -3.25 -6.43
C LEU A 234 19.90 -2.07 -5.96
N ASP A 235 20.63 -2.22 -4.85
CA ASP A 235 21.51 -1.17 -4.33
C ASP A 235 22.54 -0.74 -5.37
N LYS A 236 23.20 -1.72 -6.02
CA LYS A 236 24.19 -1.46 -7.07
C LYS A 236 23.60 -0.75 -8.28
N ILE A 237 22.38 -1.08 -8.68
CA ILE A 237 21.73 -0.54 -9.89
C ILE A 237 21.21 0.88 -9.65
N LEU A 238 20.70 1.16 -8.46
CA LEU A 238 20.01 2.42 -8.16
C LEU A 238 20.91 3.49 -7.56
N LYS A 239 22.12 3.12 -7.11
CA LYS A 239 23.21 4.07 -6.79
C LYS A 239 23.51 5.03 -7.95
#